data_AF-A0A2I0R6B4-F1
#
_entry.id   AF-A0A2I0R6B4-F1
#
_cell.length_a   1.000
_cell.length_b   1.000
_cell.length_c   1.000
_cell.angle_alpha   90.00
_cell.angle_beta   90.00
_cell.angle_gamma   90.00
#
_symmetry.space_group_name_H-M   'P 1'
#
loop_
_entity.id
_entity.type
_entity.pdbx_description
1 polymer ?
#
loop_
_entity_poly.entity_id
_entity_poly.type
_entity_poly.pdbx_seq_one_letter_code
_entity_poly.pdbx_strand_id
1 'polypeptide(L)'
;MISSRSHYSGNLQKLVDHIEKNKGKVVAQAMGSALKFFELVNQNADVYPRFAPTMEWDIAAGQAIYEALGGQVINLETGLPLVYNKANLKNPHFIAFHQILDLSLDPFINEKI
;
A
#
# COMPACT_ATOMS: atom_id res chain seq x y z
N MET A 1 0.55 1.39 10.38
CA MET A 1 -0.11 1.05 9.09
C MET A 1 -1.31 1.96 8.87
N ILE A 2 -1.58 2.40 7.64
CA ILE A 2 -2.77 3.19 7.32
C ILE A 2 -3.72 2.39 6.44
N SER A 3 -4.96 2.24 6.89
CA SER A 3 -6.04 1.58 6.13
C SER A 3 -7.31 2.42 6.17
N SER A 4 -8.28 2.12 5.29
CA SER A 4 -9.63 2.69 5.41
C SER A 4 -10.36 2.15 6.64
N ARG A 5 -11.38 2.86 7.15
CA ARG A 5 -12.24 2.44 8.27
C ARG A 5 -12.85 1.05 8.00
N SER A 6 -12.24 -0.03 8.46
CA SER A 6 -12.76 -1.39 8.28
C SER A 6 -12.13 -2.35 9.28
N HIS A 7 -12.91 -3.31 9.80
CA HIS A 7 -12.40 -4.52 10.42
C HIS A 7 -11.40 -5.19 9.47
N TYR A 8 -10.25 -5.62 9.99
CA TYR A 8 -9.30 -6.42 9.22
C TYR A 8 -10.00 -7.70 8.73
N SER A 9 -10.00 -7.92 7.41
CA SER A 9 -10.53 -9.15 6.83
C SER A 9 -9.78 -9.47 5.54
N GLY A 10 -9.76 -10.76 5.16
CA GLY A 10 -9.08 -11.25 3.97
C GLY A 10 -7.60 -10.88 3.94
N ASN A 11 -7.15 -10.31 2.82
CA ASN A 11 -5.74 -9.99 2.57
C ASN A 11 -5.18 -8.92 3.53
N LEU A 12 -6.03 -8.04 4.06
CA LEU A 12 -5.58 -7.06 5.05
C LEU A 12 -5.21 -7.74 6.37
N GLN A 13 -5.98 -8.73 6.82
CA GLN A 13 -5.64 -9.49 8.03
C GLN A 13 -4.36 -10.30 7.81
N LYS A 14 -4.22 -10.99 6.66
CA LYS A 14 -2.98 -11.70 6.32
C LYS A 14 -1.75 -10.79 6.37
N LEU A 15 -1.86 -9.57 5.85
CA LEU A 15 -0.78 -8.60 5.88
C LEU A 15 -0.45 -8.15 7.31
N VAL A 16 -1.47 -7.87 8.13
CA VAL A 16 -1.29 -7.54 9.54
C VAL A 16 -0.55 -8.67 10.25
N ASP A 17 -1.03 -9.92 10.12
CA ASP A 17 -0.42 -11.09 10.77
C ASP A 17 1.04 -11.28 10.33
N HIS A 18 1.34 -11.08 9.05
CA HIS A 18 2.70 -11.15 8.51
C HIS A 18 3.61 -10.06 9.08
N ILE A 19 3.14 -8.81 9.16
CA ILE A 19 3.91 -7.71 9.74
C ILE A 19 4.12 -7.97 11.24
N GLU A 20 3.08 -8.37 11.97
CA GLU A 20 3.17 -8.63 13.42
C GLU A 20 4.14 -9.74 13.74
N LYS A 21 4.17 -10.80 12.93
CA LYS A 21 5.11 -11.91 13.08
C LYS A 21 6.57 -11.51 12.86
N ASN A 22 6.84 -10.56 11.96
CA ASN A 22 8.22 -10.25 11.51
C ASN A 22 8.78 -8.94 12.07
N LYS A 23 7.93 -7.96 12.37
CA LYS A 23 8.32 -6.58 12.74
C LYS A 23 7.64 -6.08 14.02
N GLY A 24 6.67 -6.81 14.55
CA GLY A 24 5.97 -6.45 15.79
C GLY A 24 4.61 -5.78 15.57
N LYS A 25 3.98 -5.39 16.67
CA LYS A 25 2.55 -5.00 16.72
C LYS A 25 2.18 -3.92 15.71
N VAL A 26 1.08 -4.14 14.98
CA VAL A 26 0.55 -3.19 14.02
C VAL A 26 -0.48 -2.28 14.69
N VAL A 27 -0.29 -0.97 14.54
CA VAL A 27 -1.33 0.02 14.84
C VAL A 27 -1.90 0.53 13.51
N ALA A 28 -3.22 0.36 13.32
CA ALA A 28 -3.92 0.95 12.19
C ALA A 28 -4.49 2.32 12.53
N GLN A 29 -4.30 3.27 11.62
CA GLN A 29 -4.94 4.57 11.68
C GLN A 29 -5.86 4.74 10.47
N ALA A 30 -7.11 5.13 10.72
CA ALA A 30 -8.09 5.39 9.69
C ALA A 30 -7.97 6.83 9.20
N MET A 31 -7.74 7.01 7.90
CA MET A 31 -7.55 8.33 7.28
C MET A 31 -8.33 8.46 5.97
N GLY A 32 -8.61 9.70 5.53
CA GLY A 32 -9.11 9.98 4.17
C GLY A 32 -8.14 9.47 3.09
N SER A 33 -8.60 9.21 1.86
CA SER A 33 -7.78 8.60 0.79
C SER A 33 -6.58 9.45 0.38
N ALA A 34 -6.77 10.75 0.17
CA ALA A 34 -5.72 11.65 -0.29
C ALA A 34 -4.57 11.85 0.71
N LEU A 35 -4.87 11.80 2.01
CA LEU A 35 -3.88 12.07 3.06
C LEU A 35 -2.94 10.88 3.34
N LYS A 36 -3.27 9.67 2.89
CA LYS A 36 -2.50 8.46 3.24
C LYS A 36 -1.05 8.53 2.77
N PHE A 37 -0.80 9.08 1.59
CA PHE A 37 0.56 9.27 1.10
C PHE A 37 1.34 10.30 1.92
N PHE A 38 0.69 11.39 2.36
CA PHE A 38 1.35 12.39 3.19
C PHE A 38 1.75 11.85 4.56
N GLU A 39 0.97 10.95 5.15
CA GLU A 39 1.37 10.30 6.39
C GLU A 39 2.57 9.35 6.20
N LEU A 40 2.69 8.68 5.04
CA LEU A 40 3.90 7.92 4.71
C LEU A 40 5.11 8.84 4.53
N VAL A 41 4.93 9.96 3.83
CA VAL A 41 5.96 10.99 3.63
C VAL A 41 6.44 11.56 4.97
N ASN A 42 5.51 11.85 5.87
CA ASN A 42 5.79 12.39 7.20
C ASN A 42 6.30 11.32 8.19
N GLN A 43 6.44 10.06 7.76
CA GLN A 43 6.84 8.93 8.60
C GLN A 43 5.91 8.68 9.80
N ASN A 44 4.66 9.11 9.70
CA ASN A 44 3.61 8.79 10.66
C ASN A 44 3.02 7.39 10.42
N ALA A 45 3.39 6.76 9.30
CA ALA A 45 3.08 5.36 9.02
C ALA A 45 4.13 4.70 8.13
N ASP A 46 4.29 3.40 8.33
CA ASP A 46 5.27 2.58 7.62
C ASP A 46 4.73 1.95 6.33
N VAL A 47 3.44 1.61 6.33
CA VAL A 47 2.78 0.83 5.28
C VAL A 47 1.38 1.34 5.03
N TYR A 48 1.03 1.46 3.74
CA TYR A 48 -0.32 1.72 3.23
C TYR A 48 -0.71 0.62 2.24
N PRO A 49 -1.44 -0.41 2.70
CA PRO A 49 -2.04 -1.38 1.79
C PRO A 49 -3.34 -0.88 1.18
N ARG A 50 -3.57 -1.20 -0.09
CA ARG A 50 -4.82 -0.91 -0.80
C ARG A 50 -5.36 -2.14 -1.52
N PHE A 51 -6.27 -2.84 -0.84
CA PHE A 51 -7.02 -4.00 -1.34
C PHE A 51 -8.46 -3.66 -1.78
N ALA A 52 -8.68 -2.42 -2.21
CA ALA A 52 -9.99 -1.94 -2.62
C ALA A 52 -9.85 -1.11 -3.89
N PRO A 53 -10.86 -1.12 -4.79
CA PRO A 53 -10.77 -0.45 -6.08
C PRO A 53 -10.44 1.04 -5.92
N THR A 54 -9.58 1.52 -6.81
CA THR A 54 -9.22 2.93 -7.01
C THR A 54 -9.03 3.17 -8.50
N MET A 55 -9.03 4.44 -8.88
CA MET A 55 -8.72 4.88 -10.23
C MET A 55 -7.34 5.53 -10.27
N GLU A 56 -6.71 5.54 -11.45
CA GLU A 56 -5.37 6.12 -11.64
C GLU A 56 -5.22 7.51 -11.01
N TRP A 57 -6.19 8.40 -11.24
CA TRP A 57 -6.18 9.77 -10.72
C TRP A 57 -6.24 9.87 -9.19
N ASP A 58 -6.72 8.84 -8.49
CA ASP A 58 -6.75 8.84 -7.02
C ASP A 58 -5.34 8.65 -6.43
N ILE A 59 -4.43 8.02 -7.19
CA ILE A 59 -3.15 7.50 -6.69
C ILE A 59 -1.95 8.21 -7.35
N ALA A 60 -2.03 8.56 -8.63
CA ALA A 60 -0.89 9.03 -9.45
C ALA A 60 -0.10 10.16 -8.80
N ALA A 61 -0.78 11.22 -8.33
CA ALA A 61 -0.11 12.36 -7.70
C ALA A 61 0.58 11.97 -6.38
N GLY A 62 -0.08 11.16 -5.56
CA GLY A 62 0.47 10.72 -4.27
C GLY A 62 1.65 9.78 -4.43
N GLN A 63 1.58 8.84 -5.38
CA GLN A 63 2.69 7.96 -5.72
C GLN A 63 3.90 8.77 -6.20
N ALA A 64 3.71 9.70 -7.13
CA ALA A 64 4.83 10.50 -7.67
C ALA A 64 5.58 11.27 -6.57
N ILE A 65 4.85 11.88 -5.63
CA ILE A 65 5.45 12.56 -4.47
C ILE A 65 6.20 11.57 -3.57
N TYR A 66 5.57 10.44 -3.26
CA TYR A 66 6.14 9.47 -2.33
C TYR A 66 7.39 8.78 -2.88
N GLU A 67 7.37 8.38 -4.15
CA GLU A 67 8.51 7.77 -4.84
C GLU A 67 9.67 8.75 -5.01
N ALA A 68 9.39 10.05 -5.24
CA ALA A 68 10.42 11.09 -5.25
C ALA A 68 11.17 11.24 -3.92
N LEU A 69 10.59 10.76 -2.82
CA LEU A 69 11.19 10.73 -1.47
C LEU A 69 11.71 9.34 -1.07
N GLY A 70 11.86 8.42 -2.04
CA GLY A 70 12.38 7.07 -1.81
C GLY A 70 11.35 6.08 -1.25
N GLY A 71 10.07 6.44 -1.26
CA GLY A 71 8.98 5.50 -1.07
C GLY A 71 8.81 4.56 -2.27
N GLN A 72 8.08 3.47 -2.08
CA GLN A 72 7.74 2.53 -3.15
C GLN A 72 6.23 2.29 -3.16
N VAL A 73 5.65 2.11 -4.35
CA VAL A 73 4.24 1.72 -4.53
C VAL A 73 4.17 0.51 -5.45
N ILE A 74 4.01 -0.67 -4.87
CA ILE A 74 4.14 -1.94 -5.57
C ILE A 74 2.77 -2.52 -5.92
N ASN A 75 2.58 -2.82 -7.20
CA ASN A 75 1.47 -3.62 -7.72
C ASN A 75 1.60 -5.07 -7.23
N LEU A 76 0.59 -5.58 -6.54
CA LEU A 76 0.59 -6.93 -5.99
C LEU A 76 0.37 -8.04 -7.04
N GLU A 77 -0.10 -7.70 -8.23
CA GLU A 77 -0.25 -8.67 -9.31
C GLU A 77 1.07 -8.94 -10.04
N THR A 78 2.00 -7.97 -10.04
CA THR A 78 3.23 -8.05 -10.84
C THR A 78 4.51 -7.91 -10.04
N GLY A 79 4.43 -7.39 -8.81
CA GLY A 79 5.60 -7.03 -8.01
C GLY A 79 6.35 -5.79 -8.51
N LEU A 80 5.82 -5.09 -9.52
CA LEU A 80 6.42 -3.90 -10.13
C LEU A 80 5.70 -2.61 -9.68
N PRO A 81 6.30 -1.43 -9.88
CA PRO A 81 5.60 -0.17 -9.65
C PRO A 81 4.29 -0.07 -10.44
N LEU A 82 3.30 0.64 -9.90
CA LEU A 82 2.08 0.92 -10.66
C LEU A 82 2.41 1.71 -11.94
N VAL A 83 1.69 1.39 -13.01
CA VAL A 83 1.77 2.08 -14.30
C VAL A 83 0.45 2.80 -14.60
N TYR A 84 0.55 3.91 -15.32
CA TYR A 84 -0.54 4.83 -15.63
C TYR A 84 -0.77 4.94 -17.14
N ASN A 85 -1.86 5.62 -17.52
CA ASN A 85 -2.33 5.72 -18.91
C ASN A 85 -2.74 4.35 -19.48
N LYS A 86 -3.35 3.49 -18.65
CA LYS A 86 -3.87 2.19 -19.06
C LYS A 86 -5.19 2.36 -19.81
N ALA A 87 -5.51 1.42 -20.70
CA ALA A 87 -6.83 1.37 -21.34
C ALA A 87 -7.97 1.22 -20.31
N ASN A 88 -7.71 0.47 -19.24
CA ASN A 88 -8.56 0.42 -18.06
C ASN A 88 -7.91 1.21 -16.92
N LEU A 89 -8.52 2.32 -16.53
CA LEU A 89 -8.01 3.26 -15.53
C LEU A 89 -8.18 2.77 -14.08
N LYS A 90 -8.71 1.57 -13.87
CA LYS A 90 -8.76 0.94 -12.55
C LYS A 90 -7.35 0.49 -12.14
N ASN A 91 -6.94 0.81 -10.92
CA ASN A 91 -5.69 0.31 -10.37
C ASN A 91 -5.86 -1.13 -9.83
N PRO A 92 -4.83 -1.97 -9.98
CA PRO A 92 -4.74 -3.22 -9.25
C PRO A 92 -4.54 -2.95 -7.75
N HIS A 93 -4.58 -4.01 -6.94
CA HIS A 93 -4.20 -3.89 -5.53
C HIS A 93 -2.71 -3.55 -5.41
N PHE A 94 -2.39 -2.71 -4.43
CA PHE A 94 -1.02 -2.25 -4.23
C PHE A 94 -0.68 -2.11 -2.74
N ILE A 95 0.61 -2.09 -2.44
CA ILE A 95 1.13 -1.70 -1.12
C ILE A 95 2.15 -0.59 -1.33
N ALA A 96 1.97 0.51 -0.60
CA ALA A 96 2.97 1.55 -0.50
C ALA A 96 3.73 1.44 0.82
N PHE A 97 5.06 1.53 0.78
CA PHE A 97 5.93 1.41 1.95
C PHE A 97 7.28 2.09 1.69
N HIS A 98 8.03 2.34 2.76
CA HIS A 98 9.36 2.95 2.64
C HIS A 98 10.42 1.86 2.43
N GLN A 99 11.41 2.09 1.58
CA GLN A 99 12.43 1.09 1.22
C GLN A 99 13.24 0.55 2.42
N ILE A 100 13.29 1.30 3.53
CA ILE A 100 13.98 0.88 4.77
C ILE A 100 13.19 -0.20 5.54
N LEU A 101 11.92 -0.42 5.20
CA LEU A 101 11.17 -1.56 5.70
C LEU A 101 11.72 -2.83 5.04
N ASP A 102 12.67 -3.49 5.69
CA ASP A 102 13.19 -4.81 5.31
C ASP A 102 12.11 -5.90 5.50
N LEU A 103 11.01 -5.77 4.77
CA LEU A 103 9.82 -6.61 4.84
C LEU A 103 9.60 -7.22 3.45
N SER A 104 9.81 -8.53 3.33
CA SER A 104 9.45 -9.25 2.10
C SER A 104 7.93 -9.22 1.91
N LEU A 105 7.51 -8.74 0.74
CA LEU A 105 6.13 -8.75 0.28
C LEU A 105 5.83 -9.92 -0.68
N ASP A 106 6.80 -10.82 -0.91
CA ASP A 106 6.65 -11.98 -1.80
C ASP A 106 5.37 -12.81 -1.55
N PRO A 107 4.93 -13.02 -0.28
CA PRO A 107 3.68 -13.76 -0.02
C PRO A 107 2.41 -13.11 -0.60
N PHE A 108 2.47 -11.82 -0.92
CA PHE A 108 1.33 -11.04 -1.43
C PHE A 108 1.44 -10.77 -2.94
N ILE A 109 2.60 -11.04 -3.54
CA ILE A 109 2.84 -10.86 -4.98
C ILE A 109 2.39 -12.12 -5.71
N ASN A 110 1.59 -11.97 -6.78
CA ASN A 110 1.00 -13.05 -7.58
C ASN A 110 -0.07 -13.92 -6.86
N GLU A 111 -0.56 -13.53 -5.67
CA GLU A 111 -1.83 -14.11 -5.19
C GLU A 111 -2.92 -13.68 -6.19
N LYS A 112 -3.54 -14.62 -6.91
CA LYS A 112 -4.76 -14.36 -7.66
C LYS A 112 -5.84 -13.99 -6.64
N ILE A 113 -6.09 -12.70 -6.47
CA ILE A 113 -7.18 -12.13 -5.66
C ILE A 113 -8.48 -12.20 -6.46
#